data_AF-A0A660NLZ2-F1
#
_entry.id   AF-A0A660NLZ2-F1
#
_cell.length_a   1.000
_cell.length_b   1.000
_cell.length_c   1.000
_cell.angle_alpha   90.00
_cell.angle_beta   90.00
_cell.angle_gamma   90.00
#
_symmetry.space_group_name_H-M   'P 1'
#
loop_
_entity.id
_entity.type
_entity.pdbx_description
1 polymer ?
#
loop_
_entity_poly.entity_id
_entity_poly.type
_entity_poly.pdbx_seq_one_letter_code
_entity_poly.pdbx_strand_id
1 'polypeptide(L)' 'MPAPDGLASGRVPMLAVVPMPPDSNPNGHVFGGWLMAQADMAGALPAMRRARARVSTVAVNSMTFMAPVFV' A
#
# COMPACT_ATOMS: atom_id res chain seq x y z
N MET A 1 -0.22 -10.88 16.54
CA MET A 1 -0.81 -9.70 15.87
C MET A 1 -2.17 -10.11 15.34
N PRO A 2 -3.28 -9.60 15.88
CA PRO A 2 -4.59 -9.81 15.27
C PRO A 2 -4.59 -9.20 13.85
N ALA A 3 -5.33 -9.82 12.93
CA ALA A 3 -5.50 -9.28 11.58
C ALA A 3 -6.23 -7.93 11.68
N PRO A 4 -5.82 -6.88 10.95
CA PRO A 4 -6.51 -5.60 10.98
C PRO A 4 -7.96 -5.78 10.55
N ASP A 5 -8.87 -5.25 11.36
CA ASP A 5 -10.32 -5.31 11.15
C ASP A 5 -10.65 -4.76 9.75
N GLY A 6 -11.12 -5.62 8.85
CA GLY A 6 -11.50 -5.26 7.47
C GLY A 6 -10.89 -6.11 6.36
N LEU A 7 -9.86 -6.92 6.64
CA LEU A 7 -9.44 -7.96 5.70
C LEU A 7 -10.40 -9.16 5.81
N ALA A 8 -10.99 -9.57 4.68
CA ALA A 8 -11.83 -10.78 4.63
C ALA A 8 -11.09 -11.93 5.32
N SER A 9 -11.78 -12.60 6.26
CA SER A 9 -11.21 -13.65 7.11
C SER A 9 -10.32 -14.61 6.31
N GLY A 10 -9.05 -14.73 6.72
CA GLY A 10 -8.04 -15.59 6.07
C GLY A 10 -7.16 -14.92 5.01
N ARG A 11 -7.33 -13.64 4.69
CA ARG A 11 -6.41 -12.92 3.79
C ARG A 11 -5.23 -12.30 4.55
N VAL A 12 -4.02 -12.62 4.10
CA VAL A 12 -2.78 -12.01 4.60
C VAL A 12 -2.40 -10.84 3.68
N PRO A 13 -2.15 -9.64 4.21
CA PRO A 13 -1.72 -8.52 3.38
C PRO A 13 -0.34 -8.78 2.78
N MET A 14 -0.13 -8.33 1.54
CA MET A 14 1.20 -8.44 0.90
C MET A 14 2.24 -7.53 1.56
N LEU A 15 1.79 -6.38 2.06
CA LEU A 15 2.61 -5.38 2.74
C LEU A 15 1.77 -4.79 3.88
N ALA A 16 2.37 -4.69 5.07
CA ALA A 16 1.79 -4.01 6.22
C ALA A 16 2.84 -3.01 6.74
N VAL A 17 2.50 -1.73 6.74
CA VAL A 17 3.37 -0.63 7.17
C VAL A 17 2.56 0.35 8.00
N VAL A 18 3.24 1.04 8.91
CA VAL A 18 2.65 2.08 9.76
C VAL A 18 3.10 3.43 9.22
N PRO A 19 2.19 4.34 8.87
CA PRO A 19 2.55 5.70 8.47
C PRO A 19 3.08 6.47 9.69
N MET A 20 4.05 7.35 9.44
CA MET A 20 4.69 8.18 10.46
C MET A 20 4.41 9.67 10.19
N PRO A 21 4.66 10.59 11.16
CA PRO A 21 4.36 12.01 10.98
C PRO A 21 4.92 12.66 9.69
N PRO A 22 6.13 12.30 9.20
CA PRO A 22 6.64 12.81 7.92
C PRO A 22 5.85 12.35 6.67
N ASP A 23 5.06 11.29 6.80
CA ASP A 23 4.22 10.75 5.71
C ASP A 23 2.89 11.49 5.58
N SER A 24 2.60 12.44 6.49
CA SER A 24 1.40 13.26 6.47
C SER A 24 1.48 14.41 5.47
N ASN A 25 0.33 14.75 4.90
CA ASN A 25 0.12 16.00 4.18
C ASN A 25 -0.16 17.17 5.16
N PRO A 26 -0.18 18.43 4.68
CA PRO A 26 -0.43 19.59 5.54
C PRO A 26 -1.78 19.60 6.29
N ASN A 27 -2.74 18.75 5.89
CA ASN A 27 -4.03 18.60 6.57
C ASN A 27 -4.01 17.53 7.68
N GLY A 28 -2.86 16.89 7.94
CA GLY A 28 -2.72 15.87 8.99
C GLY A 28 -3.22 14.48 8.61
N HIS A 29 -3.53 14.23 7.34
CA HIS A 29 -3.79 12.88 6.82
C HIS A 29 -2.55 12.35 6.11
N VAL A 30 -2.43 11.03 5.99
CA VAL A 30 -1.38 10.43 5.16
C VAL A 30 -1.43 11.00 3.74
N PHE A 31 -0.26 11.35 3.21
CA PHE A 31 -0.09 11.88 1.87
C PHE A 31 -0.43 10.82 0.82
N GLY A 32 -1.22 11.21 -0.20
CA GLY A 32 -1.65 10.30 -1.26
C GLY A 32 -0.49 9.69 -2.05
N GLY A 33 0.59 10.44 -2.27
CA GLY A 33 1.78 9.92 -2.95
C GLY A 33 2.51 8.84 -2.15
N TRP A 34 2.49 8.93 -0.82
CA TRP A 34 3.04 7.89 0.04
C TRP A 34 2.22 6.60 -0.08
N LEU A 35 0.88 6.70 -0.03
CA LEU A 35 -0.02 5.56 -0.23
C LEU A 35 0.20 4.88 -1.59
N MET A 36 0.39 5.66 -2.66
CA MET A 36 0.71 5.13 -3.99
C MET A 36 2.04 4.37 -4.00
N ALA A 37 3.08 4.88 -3.34
CA ALA A 37 4.37 4.20 -3.24
C ALA A 37 4.26 2.85 -2.51
N GLN A 38 3.49 2.79 -1.40
CA GLN A 38 3.26 1.54 -0.69
C GLN A 38 2.48 0.52 -1.54
N ALA A 39 1.46 0.97 -2.27
CA ALA A 39 0.69 0.11 -3.17
C ALA A 39 1.54 -0.44 -4.32
N ASP A 40 2.42 0.37 -4.91
CA ASP A 40 3.36 -0.05 -5.95
C ASP A 40 4.32 -1.13 -5.41
N MET A 41 4.93 -0.91 -4.25
CA MET A 41 5.77 -1.91 -3.59
C MET A 41 5.01 -3.21 -3.27
N ALA A 42 3.77 -3.10 -2.78
CA ALA A 42 2.91 -4.24 -2.50
C ALA A 42 2.59 -5.05 -3.78
N GLY A 43 2.38 -4.38 -4.91
CA GLY A 43 2.14 -4.99 -6.22
C GLY A 43 3.38 -5.64 -6.85
N ALA A 44 4.56 -5.05 -6.63
CA ALA A 44 5.83 -5.58 -7.14
C ALA A 44 6.19 -6.95 -6.52
N LEU A 45 5.89 -7.16 -5.23
CA LEU A 45 6.17 -8.41 -4.51
C LEU A 45 5.62 -9.69 -5.19
N PRO A 46 4.30 -9.81 -5.49
CA PRO A 46 3.77 -10.97 -6.21
C PRO A 46 4.27 -11.03 -7.66
N ALA A 47 4.51 -9.89 -8.32
CA ALA A 47 5.06 -9.87 -9.68
C ALA A 47 6.48 -10.45 -9.73
N MET A 48 7.35 -10.06 -8.80
CA MET A 48 8.71 -10.62 -8.66
C MET A 48 8.67 -12.13 -8.39
N ARG A 49 7.78 -12.59 -7.48
CA ARG A 49 7.61 -14.01 -7.18
C ARG A 49 7.18 -14.81 -8.41
N ARG A 50 6.24 -14.26 -9.20
CA ARG A 50 5.73 -14.91 -10.41
C ARG A 50 6.74 -14.93 -11.54
N ALA A 51 7.53 -13.87 -11.70
CA ALA A 51 8.53 -13.72 -12.75
C ALA A 51 9.86 -14.43 -12.44
N ARG A 52 10.18 -14.64 -11.15
CA ARG A 52 11.49 -15.10 -10.66
C ARG A 52 12.65 -14.25 -11.22
N ALA A 53 12.38 -12.97 -11.42
CA ALA A 53 13.29 -12.01 -12.03
C ALA A 53 12.97 -10.61 -11.52
N ARG A 54 13.80 -9.64 -11.92
CA ARG A 54 13.55 -8.21 -11.69
C ARG A 54 12.34 -7.79 -12.52
N VAL A 55 11.49 -6.95 -11.94
CA VAL A 55 10.29 -6.38 -12.57
C VAL A 55 10.31 -4.86 -12.43
N SER A 56 9.56 -4.18 -13.30
CA SER A 56 9.33 -2.74 -13.22
C SER A 56 7.86 -2.47 -13.50
N THR A 57 7.25 -1.57 -12.73
CA THR A 57 5.86 -1.17 -12.91
C THR A 57 5.75 -0.31 -14.17
N VAL A 58 5.04 -0.81 -15.17
CA VAL A 58 4.82 -0.09 -16.44
C VAL A 58 3.69 0.93 -16.30
N ALA A 59 2.61 0.54 -15.62
CA ALA A 59 1.45 1.40 -15.41
C ALA A 59 0.70 1.00 -14.16
N VAL A 60 0.09 1.99 -13.51
CA VAL A 60 -0.99 1.81 -12.54
C VAL A 60 -2.23 2.42 -13.18
N ASN A 61 -3.24 1.61 -13.48
CA ASN A 61 -4.40 2.05 -14.25
C ASN A 61 -5.26 3.08 -13.50
N SER A 62 -5.57 2.79 -12.23
CA SER A 62 -6.43 3.65 -11.42
C SER A 62 -6.23 3.36 -9.95
N MET A 63 -6.26 4.41 -9.14
CA MET A 63 -6.35 4.32 -7.69
C MET A 63 -7.41 5.29 -7.21
N THR A 64 -8.31 4.83 -6.35
CA THR A 64 -9.35 5.67 -5.76
C THR A 64 -9.16 5.68 -4.25
N PHE A 65 -9.00 6.87 -3.67
CA PHE A 65 -8.88 7.05 -2.23
C PHE A 65 -10.29 7.19 -1.64
N MET A 66 -10.74 6.14 -0.96
CA MET A 66 -12.11 6.07 -0.43
C MET A 66 -12.31 6.87 0.85
N ALA A 67 -11.29 6.94 1.70
CA ALA A 67 -11.33 7.60 3.00
C ALA A 67 -9.93 8.14 3.38
N PRO A 68 -9.86 9.19 4.21
CA PRO A 68 -8.59 9.64 4.78
C PRO A 68 -7.98 8.56 5.68
N VAL A 69 -6.64 8.50 5.69
CA VAL A 69 -5.87 7.69 6.63
C VAL A 69 -5.19 8.63 7.61
N PHE A 70 -5.29 8.33 8.89
CA PHE A 70 -4.74 9.15 9.97
C PHE A 70 -3.41 8.55 10.45
N VAL A 71 -2.50 9.43 10.87
CA VAL A 71 -1.29 9.07 11.63
C VAL A 71 -1.59 9.14 13.11
#